data_AF-A0A183CSJ6-F1
#
_entry.id   AF-A0A183CSJ6-F1
#
_cell.length_a   1.000
_cell.length_b   1.000
_cell.length_c   1.000
_cell.angle_alpha   90.00
_cell.angle_beta   90.00
_cell.angle_gamma   90.00
#
_symmetry.space_group_name_H-M   'P 1'
#
loop_
_entity.id
_entity.type
_entity.pdbx_description
1 polymer ?
#
loop_
_entity_poly.entity_id
_entity_poly.type
_entity_poly.pdbx_seq_one_letter_code
_entity_poly.pdbx_strand_id
1 'polypeptide(L)'
;ELPYHTDFPSLSDPPQLQMLHMANRAECGGGLSMFVDGFHIAEFMAQKYPEHFQLLSTIPLEFVEEGFDVHKLMDGSEERFDYDLVARHKTIKLDGHRVVQVQFGNVMRSWFIDVGDPLLIQRIYDALKMFTELCYAPENQLIFPLKSGDSVLWANTRLLHARTGYAVVGEAARERRVIGCYFGWDAVKSRVRMLRDVLELAPNQNTL
;
A
#
# COMPACT_ATOMS: atom_id res chain seq x y z
N GLU A 1 -5.43 15.21 3.41
CA GLU A 1 -4.70 14.04 3.96
C GLU A 1 -4.76 12.90 2.94
N LEU A 2 -4.07 11.79 3.18
CA LEU A 2 -4.19 10.56 2.40
C LEU A 2 -4.46 9.40 3.38
N PRO A 3 -5.62 8.73 3.33
CA PRO A 3 -5.94 7.63 4.24
C PRO A 3 -5.04 6.40 4.06
N TYR A 4 -5.10 5.44 4.99
CA TYR A 4 -4.35 4.19 4.88
C TYR A 4 -4.75 3.41 3.62
N HIS A 5 -3.74 3.04 2.83
CA HIS A 5 -3.90 2.28 1.60
C HIS A 5 -2.60 1.53 1.24
N THR A 6 -2.75 0.61 0.29
CA THR A 6 -1.69 -0.02 -0.48
C THR A 6 -1.77 0.49 -1.92
N ASP A 7 -0.63 0.74 -2.54
CA ASP A 7 -0.58 1.33 -3.88
C ASP A 7 -0.99 0.34 -4.99
N PHE A 8 -1.54 0.92 -6.06
CA PHE A 8 -1.94 0.25 -7.30
C PHE A 8 -2.75 -1.06 -7.11
N PRO A 9 -3.85 -1.05 -6.33
CA PRO A 9 -4.79 -2.17 -6.28
C PRO A 9 -5.50 -2.43 -7.62
N SER A 10 -5.50 -1.46 -8.55
CA SER A 10 -6.02 -1.55 -9.92
C SER A 10 -5.19 -2.49 -10.81
N LEU A 11 -3.95 -2.83 -10.43
CA LEU A 11 -3.11 -3.80 -11.14
C LEU A 11 -3.41 -5.23 -10.69
N SER A 12 -3.38 -6.19 -11.63
CA SER A 12 -3.55 -7.62 -11.31
C SER A 12 -2.43 -8.18 -10.43
N ASP A 13 -1.22 -7.64 -10.54
CA ASP A 13 -0.09 -7.91 -9.65
C ASP A 13 0.43 -6.57 -9.08
N PRO A 14 -0.12 -6.11 -7.94
CA PRO A 14 0.28 -4.85 -7.33
C PRO A 14 1.77 -4.84 -6.98
N PRO A 15 2.44 -3.68 -7.03
CA PRO A 15 3.85 -3.62 -6.71
C PRO A 15 4.12 -4.06 -5.28
N GLN A 16 5.16 -4.88 -5.10
CA GLN A 16 5.39 -5.59 -3.85
C GLN A 16 6.17 -4.76 -2.83
N LEU A 17 7.03 -3.88 -3.31
CA LEU A 17 7.83 -2.94 -2.54
C LEU A 17 7.65 -1.54 -3.12
N GLN A 18 7.62 -0.55 -2.24
CA GLN A 18 7.59 0.85 -2.61
C GLN A 18 8.67 1.61 -1.87
N MET A 19 9.35 2.51 -2.58
CA MET A 19 10.27 3.48 -2.00
C MET A 19 9.79 4.89 -2.30
N LEU A 20 9.86 5.76 -1.30
CA LEU A 20 9.69 7.19 -1.45
C LEU A 20 10.94 7.92 -0.98
N HIS A 21 11.45 8.80 -1.82
CA HIS A 21 12.50 9.75 -1.49
C HIS A 21 11.91 11.16 -1.32
N MET A 22 12.13 11.76 -0.16
CA MET A 22 11.66 13.11 0.15
C MET A 22 12.62 14.13 -0.44
N ALA A 23 12.33 14.64 -1.64
CA ALA A 23 13.14 15.71 -2.23
C ALA A 23 12.93 17.03 -1.46
N ASN A 24 11.66 17.45 -1.32
CA ASN A 24 11.28 18.66 -0.61
C ASN A 24 10.16 18.34 0.38
N ARG A 25 10.41 18.50 1.68
CA ARG A 25 9.35 18.39 2.70
C ARG A 25 8.40 19.60 2.64
N ALA A 26 7.17 19.42 3.12
CA ALA A 26 6.26 20.55 3.32
C ALA A 26 6.83 21.53 4.36
N GLU A 27 6.64 22.83 4.11
CA GLU A 27 7.15 23.88 5.01
C GLU A 27 6.32 23.98 6.31
N CYS A 28 5.00 23.79 6.23
CA CYS A 28 4.08 24.02 7.34
C CYS A 28 3.07 22.88 7.53
N GLY A 29 2.81 22.56 8.81
CA GLY A 29 1.51 22.04 9.24
C GLY A 29 1.20 20.56 8.99
N GLY A 30 2.18 19.70 8.71
CA GLY A 30 1.98 18.25 8.70
C GLY A 30 2.66 17.53 7.55
N GLY A 31 1.94 16.64 6.88
CA GLY A 31 2.50 15.78 5.83
C GLY A 31 3.37 14.65 6.38
N LEU A 32 3.12 14.25 7.62
CA LEU A 32 3.81 13.16 8.30
C LEU A 32 3.50 11.84 7.59
N SER A 33 4.51 11.00 7.47
CA SER A 33 4.33 9.65 6.97
C SER A 33 3.74 8.78 8.07
N MET A 34 2.78 7.95 7.69
CA MET A 34 2.05 7.07 8.59
C MET A 34 2.07 5.66 8.00
N PHE A 35 2.34 4.67 8.85
CA PHE A 35 2.39 3.27 8.45
C PHE A 35 1.67 2.40 9.47
N VAL A 36 1.11 1.29 9.00
CA VAL A 36 0.54 0.24 9.85
C VAL A 36 0.82 -1.13 9.26
N ASP A 37 1.06 -2.12 10.12
CA ASP A 37 1.28 -3.51 9.70
C ASP A 37 -0.06 -4.21 9.42
N GLY A 38 -0.41 -4.33 8.14
CA GLY A 38 -1.66 -4.99 7.73
C GLY A 38 -1.70 -6.47 8.07
N PHE A 39 -0.55 -7.15 8.19
CA PHE A 39 -0.52 -8.56 8.58
C PHE A 39 -0.88 -8.71 10.05
N HIS A 40 -0.33 -7.84 10.91
CA HIS A 40 -0.68 -7.80 12.32
C HIS A 40 -2.19 -7.58 12.53
N ILE A 41 -2.77 -6.62 11.80
CA ILE A 41 -4.21 -6.36 11.85
C ILE A 41 -5.02 -7.56 11.37
N ALA A 42 -4.63 -8.17 10.25
CA ALA A 42 -5.32 -9.35 9.71
C ALA A 42 -5.30 -10.52 10.71
N GLU A 43 -4.15 -10.81 11.33
CA GLU A 43 -4.02 -11.84 12.36
C GLU A 43 -4.85 -11.53 13.61
N PHE A 44 -4.87 -10.26 14.04
CA PHE A 44 -5.71 -9.82 15.15
C PHE A 44 -7.20 -10.00 14.84
N MET A 45 -7.65 -9.64 13.64
CA MET A 45 -9.02 -9.86 13.19
C MET A 45 -9.37 -11.34 13.13
N ALA A 46 -8.45 -12.20 12.67
CA ALA A 46 -8.69 -13.65 12.67
C ALA A 46 -9.02 -14.19 14.07
N GLN A 47 -8.40 -13.63 15.12
CA GLN A 47 -8.61 -14.04 16.50
C GLN A 47 -9.82 -13.39 17.17
N LYS A 48 -10.05 -12.09 16.93
CA LYS A 48 -11.05 -11.29 17.67
C LYS A 48 -12.34 -11.04 16.90
N TYR A 49 -12.27 -11.05 15.57
CA TYR A 49 -13.37 -10.73 14.66
C TYR A 49 -13.42 -11.74 13.50
N PRO A 50 -13.55 -13.05 13.78
CA PRO A 50 -13.39 -14.10 12.77
C PRO A 50 -14.37 -13.97 11.60
N GLU A 51 -15.59 -13.48 11.83
CA GLU A 51 -16.57 -13.24 10.75
C GLU A 51 -16.13 -12.10 9.81
N HIS A 52 -15.62 -10.99 10.36
CA HIS A 52 -15.09 -9.89 9.54
C HIS A 52 -13.84 -10.32 8.78
N PHE A 53 -12.93 -11.04 9.44
CA PHE A 53 -11.76 -11.63 8.79
C PHE A 53 -12.17 -12.52 7.61
N GLN A 54 -13.15 -13.41 7.81
CA GLN A 54 -13.63 -14.32 6.77
C GLN A 54 -14.19 -13.56 5.55
N LEU A 55 -14.96 -12.49 5.76
CA LEU A 55 -15.47 -11.66 4.67
C LEU A 55 -14.33 -11.03 3.87
N LEU A 56 -13.37 -10.38 4.56
CA LEU A 56 -12.22 -9.71 3.95
C LEU A 56 -11.23 -10.66 3.29
N SER A 57 -11.21 -11.94 3.70
CA SER A 57 -10.36 -12.98 3.12
C SER A 57 -11.02 -13.82 2.03
N THR A 58 -12.32 -13.61 1.78
CA THR A 58 -13.09 -14.44 0.85
C THR A 58 -13.65 -13.63 -0.30
N ILE A 59 -14.19 -12.44 -0.01
CA ILE A 59 -14.89 -11.63 -1.01
C ILE A 59 -13.86 -10.71 -1.67
N PRO A 60 -13.61 -10.86 -2.98
CA PRO A 60 -12.76 -9.93 -3.70
C PRO A 60 -13.49 -8.60 -3.91
N LEU A 61 -12.76 -7.50 -3.74
CA LEU A 61 -13.21 -6.16 -4.07
C LEU A 61 -12.58 -5.73 -5.38
N GLU A 62 -13.36 -5.03 -6.20
CA GLU A 62 -12.91 -4.51 -7.48
C GLU A 62 -12.28 -3.13 -7.28
N PHE A 63 -11.19 -2.89 -8.00
CA PHE A 63 -10.47 -1.62 -8.04
C PHE A 63 -10.31 -1.19 -9.48
N VAL A 64 -10.61 0.07 -9.75
CA VAL A 64 -10.62 0.67 -11.08
C VAL A 64 -9.78 1.93 -11.07
N GLU A 65 -9.00 2.10 -12.12
CA GLU A 65 -8.20 3.29 -12.37
C GLU A 65 -8.21 3.60 -13.88
N GLU A 66 -8.87 4.70 -14.24
CA GLU A 66 -9.04 5.15 -15.62
C GLU A 66 -8.49 6.57 -15.76
N GLY A 67 -7.72 6.83 -16.81
CA GLY A 67 -7.13 8.14 -17.03
C GLY A 67 -5.96 8.14 -18.00
N PHE A 68 -5.08 9.12 -17.83
CA PHE A 68 -3.83 9.20 -18.56
C PHE A 68 -2.74 9.84 -17.70
N ASP A 69 -1.49 9.46 -17.93
CA ASP A 69 -0.31 10.13 -17.40
C ASP A 69 0.58 10.61 -18.57
N VAL A 70 1.46 11.57 -18.32
CA VAL A 70 2.41 12.10 -19.29
C VAL A 70 3.82 11.90 -18.75
N HIS A 71 4.59 11.01 -19.39
CA HIS A 71 5.95 10.74 -18.97
C HIS A 71 6.95 11.53 -19.80
N LYS A 72 7.95 12.10 -19.13
CA LYS A 72 9.13 12.67 -19.79
C LYS A 72 10.11 11.56 -20.13
N LEU A 73 10.41 11.40 -21.41
CA LEU A 73 11.40 10.46 -21.91
C LEU A 73 12.82 11.02 -21.77
N MET A 74 13.81 10.15 -21.98
CA MET A 74 15.24 10.50 -21.84
C MET A 74 15.70 11.56 -22.85
N ASP A 75 15.03 11.67 -24.00
CA ASP A 75 15.30 12.69 -25.03
C ASP A 75 14.59 14.03 -24.76
N GLY A 76 13.85 14.14 -23.65
CA GLY A 76 13.11 15.33 -23.24
C GLY A 76 11.73 15.47 -23.89
N SER A 77 11.34 14.52 -24.76
CA SER A 77 9.97 14.45 -25.27
C SER A 77 8.99 13.99 -24.19
N GLU A 78 7.73 14.37 -24.33
CA GLU A 78 6.63 13.95 -23.46
C GLU A 78 5.77 12.93 -24.21
N GLU A 79 5.49 11.79 -23.58
CA GLU A 79 4.63 10.75 -24.11
C GLU A 79 3.42 10.57 -23.20
N ARG A 80 2.23 10.63 -23.79
CA ARG A 80 0.96 10.37 -23.08
C ARG A 80 0.68 8.88 -23.05
N PHE A 81 0.39 8.37 -21.86
CA PHE A 81 -0.01 7.00 -21.62
C PHE A 81 -1.44 6.98 -21.09
N ASP A 82 -2.38 6.60 -21.94
CA ASP A 82 -3.76 6.33 -21.54
C ASP A 82 -3.87 4.95 -20.88
N TYR A 83 -4.64 4.85 -19.80
CA TYR A 83 -4.84 3.62 -19.06
C TYR A 83 -6.30 3.44 -18.63
N ASP A 84 -6.72 2.18 -18.63
CA ASP A 84 -8.01 1.69 -18.16
C ASP A 84 -7.73 0.35 -17.46
N LEU A 85 -7.56 0.41 -16.15
CA LEU A 85 -7.10 -0.68 -15.31
C LEU A 85 -8.22 -1.16 -14.41
N VAL A 86 -8.41 -2.48 -14.38
CA VAL A 86 -9.32 -3.14 -13.44
C VAL A 86 -8.67 -4.39 -12.86
N ALA A 87 -8.77 -4.53 -11.55
CA ALA A 87 -8.37 -5.76 -10.86
C ALA A 87 -9.27 -6.04 -9.66
N ARG A 88 -9.30 -7.31 -9.26
CA ARG A 88 -10.08 -7.79 -8.12
C ARG A 88 -9.16 -8.44 -7.11
N HIS A 89 -9.16 -7.90 -5.90
CA HIS A 89 -8.32 -8.39 -4.80
C HIS A 89 -9.15 -8.62 -3.55
N LYS A 90 -8.84 -9.69 -2.83
CA LYS A 90 -9.29 -9.85 -1.45
C LYS A 90 -8.50 -8.87 -0.59
N THR A 91 -9.17 -8.23 0.37
CA THR A 91 -8.46 -7.34 1.30
C THR A 91 -7.36 -8.07 2.06
N ILE A 92 -7.63 -9.33 2.45
CA ILE A 92 -6.66 -10.21 3.10
C ILE A 92 -6.48 -11.44 2.21
N LYS A 93 -5.31 -11.58 1.58
CA LYS A 93 -4.98 -12.76 0.77
C LYS A 93 -4.26 -13.78 1.64
N LEU A 94 -4.70 -15.03 1.54
CA LEU A 94 -4.17 -16.16 2.30
C LEU A 94 -3.46 -17.16 1.39
N ASP A 95 -2.42 -17.77 1.92
CA ASP A 95 -1.78 -19.00 1.44
C ASP A 95 -1.92 -20.05 2.55
N GLY A 96 -2.89 -20.96 2.40
CA GLY A 96 -3.38 -21.76 3.52
C GLY A 96 -3.95 -20.87 4.63
N HIS A 97 -3.35 -20.92 5.82
CA HIS A 97 -3.74 -20.08 6.96
C HIS A 97 -2.87 -18.81 7.12
N ARG A 98 -1.83 -18.66 6.30
CA ARG A 98 -0.87 -17.57 6.41
C ARG A 98 -1.34 -16.37 5.59
N VAL A 99 -1.35 -15.19 6.20
CA VAL A 99 -1.54 -13.92 5.47
C VAL A 99 -0.31 -13.66 4.60
N VAL A 100 -0.52 -13.48 3.30
CA VAL A 100 0.58 -13.28 2.32
C VAL A 100 0.52 -11.94 1.62
N GLN A 101 -0.65 -11.29 1.61
CA GLN A 101 -0.82 -9.96 1.04
C GLN A 101 -2.03 -9.28 1.67
N VAL A 102 -1.92 -7.97 1.88
CA VAL A 102 -3.05 -7.08 2.16
C VAL A 102 -3.19 -6.14 0.97
N GLN A 103 -4.43 -5.96 0.50
CA GLN A 103 -4.76 -4.98 -0.53
C GLN A 103 -5.95 -4.13 -0.07
N PHE A 104 -5.70 -2.85 0.21
CA PHE A 104 -6.71 -2.00 0.82
C PHE A 104 -6.57 -0.56 0.35
N GLY A 105 -7.70 0.13 0.21
CA GLY A 105 -7.74 1.54 -0.15
C GLY A 105 -9.13 1.92 -0.63
N ASN A 106 -9.56 3.15 -0.35
CA ASN A 106 -10.89 3.61 -0.74
C ASN A 106 -10.91 4.34 -2.08
N VAL A 107 -9.82 5.02 -2.46
CA VAL A 107 -9.80 5.94 -3.61
C VAL A 107 -10.07 5.22 -4.93
N MET A 108 -9.46 4.06 -5.13
CA MET A 108 -9.59 3.27 -6.36
C MET A 108 -10.64 2.15 -6.25
N ARG A 109 -11.30 1.97 -5.11
CA ARG A 109 -12.27 0.88 -4.95
C ARG A 109 -13.52 1.20 -5.77
N SER A 110 -13.90 0.27 -6.64
CA SER A 110 -15.08 0.36 -7.48
C SER A 110 -16.34 0.53 -6.63
N TRP A 111 -17.35 1.16 -7.23
CA TRP A 111 -18.70 1.20 -6.68
C TRP A 111 -19.36 -0.18 -6.70
N PHE A 112 -18.85 -1.10 -7.53
CA PHE A 112 -19.38 -2.44 -7.70
C PHE A 112 -18.75 -3.44 -6.72
N ILE A 113 -19.59 -4.22 -6.05
CA ILE A 113 -19.18 -5.36 -5.22
C ILE A 113 -19.98 -6.57 -5.70
N ASP A 114 -19.28 -7.55 -6.26
CA ASP A 114 -19.85 -8.71 -6.92
C ASP A 114 -20.27 -9.79 -5.91
N VAL A 115 -21.44 -9.61 -5.29
CA VAL A 115 -22.03 -10.57 -4.35
C VAL A 115 -23.44 -10.97 -4.78
N GLY A 116 -23.77 -12.26 -4.63
CA GLY A 116 -25.10 -12.78 -4.99
C GLY A 116 -26.21 -12.41 -4.00
N ASP A 117 -25.85 -12.00 -2.77
CA ASP A 117 -26.80 -11.57 -1.74
C ASP A 117 -26.51 -10.11 -1.33
N PRO A 118 -27.41 -9.15 -1.64
CA PRO A 118 -27.26 -7.76 -1.25
C PRO A 118 -27.12 -7.53 0.26
N LEU A 119 -27.61 -8.44 1.11
CA LEU A 119 -27.44 -8.34 2.57
C LEU A 119 -25.97 -8.47 3.00
N LEU A 120 -25.11 -9.07 2.16
CA LEU A 120 -23.67 -9.13 2.42
C LEU A 120 -22.98 -7.78 2.26
N ILE A 121 -23.54 -6.85 1.47
CA ILE A 121 -22.92 -5.53 1.23
C ILE A 121 -22.68 -4.80 2.54
N GLN A 122 -23.71 -4.69 3.40
CA GLN A 122 -23.56 -4.02 4.69
C GLN A 122 -22.50 -4.69 5.56
N ARG A 123 -22.48 -6.03 5.61
CA ARG A 123 -21.51 -6.80 6.41
C ARG A 123 -20.08 -6.63 5.91
N ILE A 124 -19.88 -6.50 4.59
CA ILE A 124 -18.57 -6.21 3.98
C ILE A 124 -18.11 -4.81 4.40
N TYR A 125 -18.99 -3.82 4.34
CA TYR A 125 -18.68 -2.46 4.81
C TYR A 125 -18.38 -2.42 6.31
N ASP A 126 -19.12 -3.17 7.14
CA ASP A 126 -18.84 -3.28 8.57
C ASP A 126 -17.45 -3.89 8.81
N ALA A 127 -17.08 -4.92 8.03
CA ALA A 127 -15.76 -5.54 8.11
C ALA A 127 -14.64 -4.57 7.66
N LEU A 128 -14.84 -3.84 6.55
CA LEU A 128 -13.90 -2.82 6.07
C LEU A 128 -13.75 -1.67 7.07
N LYS A 129 -14.85 -1.26 7.71
CA LYS A 129 -14.85 -0.25 8.78
C LYS A 129 -14.05 -0.74 9.98
N MET A 130 -14.26 -1.97 10.44
CA MET A 130 -13.49 -2.57 11.51
C MET A 130 -11.98 -2.62 11.16
N PHE A 131 -11.62 -3.04 9.95
CA PHE A 131 -10.23 -3.03 9.49
C PHE A 131 -9.64 -1.61 9.51
N THR A 132 -10.42 -0.62 9.06
CA THR A 132 -10.03 0.80 9.09
C THR A 132 -9.83 1.30 10.53
N GLU A 133 -10.76 1.01 11.42
CA GLU A 133 -10.67 1.40 12.84
C GLU A 133 -9.41 0.82 13.50
N LEU A 134 -9.09 -0.44 13.21
CA LEU A 134 -7.84 -1.07 13.66
C LEU A 134 -6.60 -0.40 13.06
N CYS A 135 -6.63 0.02 11.79
CA CYS A 135 -5.52 0.79 11.20
C CYS A 135 -5.27 2.12 11.92
N TYR A 136 -6.33 2.76 12.40
CA TYR A 136 -6.26 4.04 13.12
C TYR A 136 -6.17 3.89 14.65
N ALA A 137 -6.14 2.68 15.19
CA ALA A 137 -5.90 2.47 16.62
C ALA A 137 -4.48 2.95 16.99
N PRO A 138 -4.29 3.81 18.00
CA PRO A 138 -2.99 4.44 18.32
C PRO A 138 -1.84 3.44 18.48
N GLU A 139 -2.10 2.26 19.03
CA GLU A 139 -1.14 1.17 19.23
C GLU A 139 -0.61 0.55 17.93
N ASN A 140 -1.34 0.70 16.82
CA ASN A 140 -0.98 0.12 15.53
C ASN A 140 -0.24 1.11 14.63
N GLN A 141 -0.28 2.41 14.95
CA GLN A 141 0.22 3.46 14.06
C GLN A 141 1.69 3.78 14.30
N LEU A 142 2.48 3.69 13.23
CA LEU A 142 3.83 4.27 13.18
C LEU A 142 3.76 5.61 12.43
N ILE A 143 3.98 6.71 13.14
CA ILE A 143 3.90 8.07 12.58
C ILE A 143 5.25 8.77 12.76
N PHE A 144 5.83 9.26 11.67
CA PHE A 144 7.09 10.01 11.72
C PHE A 144 7.24 11.01 10.57
N PRO A 145 7.98 12.11 10.78
CA PRO A 145 8.33 13.04 9.70
C PRO A 145 9.48 12.50 8.85
N LEU A 146 9.44 12.77 7.54
CA LEU A 146 10.59 12.64 6.65
C LEU A 146 11.19 14.03 6.39
N LYS A 147 12.50 14.16 6.54
CA LYS A 147 13.27 15.34 6.16
C LYS A 147 13.59 15.30 4.67
N SER A 148 13.90 16.45 4.09
CA SER A 148 14.49 16.50 2.74
C SER A 148 15.79 15.69 2.72
N GLY A 149 15.90 14.75 1.78
CA GLY A 149 16.99 13.79 1.67
C GLY A 149 16.65 12.40 2.21
N ASP A 150 15.64 12.26 3.07
CA ASP A 150 15.28 10.96 3.63
C ASP A 150 14.61 10.07 2.58
N SER A 151 14.83 8.76 2.72
CA SER A 151 14.14 7.74 1.93
C SER A 151 13.52 6.69 2.85
N VAL A 152 12.35 6.20 2.48
CA VAL A 152 11.68 5.08 3.15
C VAL A 152 11.32 4.03 2.11
N LEU A 153 11.60 2.77 2.44
CA LEU A 153 11.28 1.58 1.64
C LEU A 153 10.45 0.64 2.52
N TRP A 154 9.34 0.16 1.99
CA TRP A 154 8.48 -0.79 2.69
C TRP A 154 7.87 -1.82 1.75
N ALA A 155 7.31 -2.87 2.36
CA ALA A 155 6.53 -3.88 1.68
C ALA A 155 5.11 -3.40 1.45
N ASN A 156 4.81 -2.93 0.24
CA ASN A 156 3.49 -2.40 -0.13
C ASN A 156 2.38 -3.47 -0.06
N THR A 157 2.73 -4.75 -0.16
CA THR A 157 1.78 -5.86 0.03
C THR A 157 1.58 -6.26 1.50
N ARG A 158 2.24 -5.59 2.46
CA ARG A 158 2.10 -5.87 3.90
C ARG A 158 1.70 -4.62 4.68
N LEU A 159 2.45 -3.54 4.53
CA LEU A 159 2.20 -2.30 5.23
C LEU A 159 1.21 -1.46 4.44
N LEU A 160 0.19 -0.94 5.12
CA LEU A 160 -0.56 0.18 4.59
C LEU A 160 0.19 1.45 4.97
N HIS A 161 0.11 2.45 4.09
CA HIS A 161 0.71 3.74 4.32
C HIS A 161 -0.31 4.87 4.12
N ALA A 162 -0.06 5.98 4.80
CA ALA A 162 -0.92 7.15 4.83
C ALA A 162 -0.07 8.41 5.01
N ARG A 163 -0.73 9.56 4.92
CA ARG A 163 -0.11 10.85 5.19
C ARG A 163 -1.09 11.81 5.84
N THR A 164 -0.66 12.49 6.90
CA THR A 164 -1.46 13.58 7.48
C THR A 164 -1.69 14.72 6.48
N GLY A 165 -2.72 15.54 6.71
CA GLY A 165 -2.89 16.80 6.01
C GLY A 165 -1.67 17.72 6.21
N TYR A 166 -1.45 18.64 5.28
CA TYR A 166 -0.50 19.74 5.42
C TYR A 166 -1.08 20.97 4.73
N ALA A 167 -0.61 22.14 5.14
CA ALA A 167 -1.05 23.41 4.58
C ALA A 167 -0.17 23.81 3.40
N VAL A 168 -0.79 24.35 2.35
CA VAL A 168 -0.11 25.07 1.27
C VAL A 168 -0.40 26.55 1.50
N VAL A 169 0.60 27.34 1.91
CA VAL A 169 0.40 28.75 2.31
C VAL A 169 1.26 29.66 1.44
N GLY A 170 0.61 30.44 0.57
CA GLY A 170 1.23 31.45 -0.29
C GLY A 170 1.83 30.89 -1.59
N GLU A 171 2.09 31.80 -2.55
CA GLU A 171 2.67 31.47 -3.88
C GLU A 171 4.14 31.01 -3.80
N ALA A 172 4.80 31.24 -2.66
CA ALA A 172 6.21 30.90 -2.42
C ALA A 172 6.43 29.61 -1.61
N ALA A 173 5.37 28.91 -1.19
CA ALA A 173 5.53 27.63 -0.49
C ALA A 173 6.26 26.66 -1.41
N ARG A 174 7.47 26.20 -1.03
CA ARG A 174 8.14 25.14 -1.78
C ARG A 174 7.22 23.93 -1.85
N GLU A 175 6.93 23.50 -3.07
CA GLU A 175 6.10 22.33 -3.31
C GLU A 175 6.69 21.10 -2.61
N ARG A 176 5.88 20.46 -1.75
CA ARG A 176 6.24 19.17 -1.17
C ARG A 176 6.45 18.18 -2.31
N ARG A 177 7.71 17.79 -2.54
CA ARG A 177 8.08 16.91 -3.64
C ARG A 177 8.60 15.60 -3.10
N VAL A 178 7.97 14.52 -3.52
CA VAL A 178 8.40 13.14 -3.25
C VAL A 178 8.62 12.44 -4.57
N ILE A 179 9.69 11.66 -4.66
CA ILE A 179 9.99 10.82 -5.82
C ILE A 179 9.76 9.38 -5.40
N GLY A 180 8.84 8.70 -6.08
CA GLY A 180 8.49 7.32 -5.79
C GLY A 180 9.01 6.35 -6.83
N CYS A 181 9.29 5.13 -6.41
CA CYS A 181 9.50 3.99 -7.31
C CYS A 181 9.08 2.68 -6.64
N TYR A 182 8.94 1.64 -7.46
CA TYR A 182 8.48 0.33 -7.02
C TYR A 182 9.42 -0.78 -7.44
N PHE A 183 9.39 -1.88 -6.69
CA PHE A 183 10.20 -3.07 -6.96
C PHE A 183 9.40 -4.35 -6.72
N GLY A 184 9.80 -5.42 -7.42
CA GLY A 184 9.41 -6.79 -7.07
C GLY A 184 10.32 -7.37 -5.99
N TRP A 185 9.76 -8.23 -5.13
CA TRP A 185 10.53 -8.97 -4.13
C TRP A 185 11.63 -9.81 -4.75
N ASP A 186 11.43 -10.36 -5.94
CA ASP A 186 12.42 -11.24 -6.56
C ASP A 186 13.70 -10.50 -6.92
N ALA A 187 13.60 -9.28 -7.46
CA ALA A 187 14.75 -8.44 -7.76
C ALA A 187 15.54 -8.11 -6.48
N VAL A 188 14.83 -7.71 -5.41
CA VAL A 188 15.46 -7.36 -4.13
C VAL A 188 16.06 -8.60 -3.43
N LYS A 189 15.31 -9.70 -3.33
CA LYS A 189 15.79 -10.95 -2.71
C LYS A 189 16.95 -11.55 -3.49
N SER A 190 16.96 -11.45 -4.82
CA SER A 190 18.10 -11.86 -5.65
C SER A 190 19.35 -11.08 -5.28
N ARG A 191 19.27 -9.74 -5.21
CA ARG A 191 20.39 -8.89 -4.79
C ARG A 191 20.83 -9.19 -3.35
N VAL A 192 19.89 -9.41 -2.43
CA VAL A 192 20.20 -9.78 -1.04
C VAL A 192 20.96 -11.10 -0.97
N ARG A 193 20.53 -12.14 -1.70
CA ARG A 193 21.25 -13.43 -1.74
C ARG A 193 22.69 -13.23 -2.23
N MET A 194 22.87 -12.54 -3.35
CA MET A 194 24.21 -12.21 -3.87
C MET A 194 25.08 -11.46 -2.86
N LEU A 195 24.52 -10.45 -2.17
CA LEU A 195 25.27 -9.69 -1.15
C LEU A 195 25.64 -10.55 0.06
N ARG A 196 24.78 -11.49 0.46
CA ARG A 196 25.10 -12.41 1.55
C ARG A 196 26.27 -13.31 1.20
N ASP A 197 26.33 -13.81 -0.03
CA ASP A 197 27.44 -14.64 -0.50
C ASP A 197 28.75 -13.84 -0.50
N VAL A 198 28.73 -12.60 -1.01
CA VAL A 198 29.90 -11.69 -1.02
C VAL A 198 30.36 -11.34 0.40
N LEU A 199 29.42 -11.26 1.35
CA LEU A 199 29.70 -10.95 2.76
C LEU A 199 29.93 -12.20 3.63
N GLU A 200 29.97 -13.40 3.02
CA GLU A 200 30.17 -14.68 3.71
C GLU A 200 29.15 -14.93 4.86
N LEU A 201 27.93 -14.44 4.69
CA LEU A 201 26.85 -14.64 5.66
C LEU A 201 26.19 -16.01 5.47
N ALA A 202 25.64 -16.57 6.56
CA ALA A 202 24.97 -17.88 6.52
C ALA A 202 23.87 -17.94 5.43
N PRO A 203 23.64 -19.10 4.80
CA PRO A 203 22.55 -19.25 3.83
C PRO A 203 21.18 -18.95 4.46
N ASN A 204 20.33 -18.21 3.74
CA ASN A 204 18.97 -17.88 4.17
C ASN A 204 17.94 -18.99 3.87
N GLN A 205 18.33 -20.01 3.12
CA GLN A 205 17.48 -21.16 2.80
C GLN A 205 18.20 -22.42 3.29
N ASN A 206 17.44 -23.37 3.85
CA ASN A 206 17.91 -24.73 4.00
C ASN A 206 18.27 -25.22 2.59
N THR A 207 19.55 -25.42 2.32
CA THR A 207 19.99 -26.22 1.18
C THR A 207 19.37 -27.61 1.37
N LEU A 208 18.50 -28.01 0.42
CA LEU A 208 17.98 -29.37 0.31
C LEU A 208 19.14 -30.38 0.19
#